data_AF-A0A0B0S9E0-F1
#
_entry.id   AF-A0A0B0S9E0-F1
#
_cell.length_a   1.000
_cell.length_b   1.000
_cell.length_c   1.000
_cell.angle_alpha   90.00
_cell.angle_beta   90.00
_cell.angle_gamma   90.00
#
_symmetry.space_group_name_H-M   'P 1'
#
loop_
_entity.id
_entity.type
_entity.pdbx_description
1 polymer ?
#
loop_
_entity_poly.entity_id
_entity_poly.type
_entity_poly.pdbx_seq_one_letter_code
_entity_poly.pdbx_strand_id
1 'polypeptide(L)'
;STDPDDLYQVLTFSGTSAALKRIPASSLPSTVNISAPSLAFSPTVPTPGAGNLPTFQGLSASGFSGGINLRGYLLVLNWPMGSAWQHFVSQGALGGSTSYSLPDPTAVAGLTALKPTSGDTVSWQAAALGTNKPLSDLLAARPIPQGIGFDLLDRRLALELEAEGAGGSYTQP
;
A
#
# COMPACT_ATOMS: atom_id res chain seq x y z
N SER A 1 -0.03 20.16 -21.31
CA SER A 1 -0.49 21.43 -20.71
C SER A 1 0.75 22.24 -20.34
N THR A 2 0.67 23.57 -20.36
CA THR A 2 1.81 24.49 -20.09
C THR A 2 1.70 25.16 -18.73
N ASP A 3 0.74 24.75 -17.90
CA ASP A 3 0.59 25.28 -16.55
C ASP A 3 1.77 24.77 -15.69
N PRO A 4 2.58 25.66 -15.07
CA PRO A 4 3.70 25.24 -14.24
C PRO A 4 3.32 24.36 -13.04
N ASP A 5 2.04 24.34 -12.66
CA ASP A 5 1.50 23.50 -11.59
C ASP A 5 1.06 22.10 -12.06
N ASP A 6 1.11 21.82 -13.37
CA ASP A 6 0.75 20.51 -13.89
C ASP A 6 1.84 19.47 -13.63
N LEU A 7 1.40 18.26 -13.30
CA LEU A 7 2.26 17.10 -13.10
C LEU A 7 2.02 16.07 -14.20
N TYR A 8 3.12 15.56 -14.75
CA TYR A 8 3.11 14.39 -15.62
C TYR A 8 3.45 13.15 -14.80
N GLN A 9 2.64 12.11 -14.97
CA GLN A 9 2.83 10.82 -14.32
C GLN A 9 3.37 9.82 -15.35
N VAL A 10 4.51 9.22 -15.05
CA VAL A 10 5.09 8.11 -15.79
C VAL A 10 5.02 6.87 -14.90
N LEU A 11 4.56 5.76 -15.48
CA LEU A 11 4.30 4.52 -14.75
C LEU A 11 4.89 3.34 -15.53
N THR A 12 5.56 2.45 -14.81
CA THR A 12 6.05 1.17 -15.35
C THR A 12 5.69 0.04 -14.40
N PHE A 13 5.47 -1.14 -14.96
CA PHE A 13 5.09 -2.34 -14.24
C PHE A 13 5.97 -3.51 -14.66
N SER A 14 6.25 -4.41 -13.71
CA SER A 14 6.92 -5.68 -13.95
C SER A 14 6.33 -6.72 -13.01
N GLY A 15 5.35 -7.50 -13.51
CA GLY A 15 4.60 -8.43 -12.67
C GLY A 15 3.82 -7.70 -11.58
N THR A 16 4.11 -8.00 -10.32
CA THR A 16 3.54 -7.36 -9.13
C THR A 16 4.29 -6.10 -8.68
N SER A 17 5.39 -5.76 -9.35
CA SER A 17 6.17 -4.56 -9.10
C SER A 17 5.66 -3.38 -9.93
N ALA A 18 5.66 -2.19 -9.34
CA ALA A 18 5.35 -0.95 -10.03
C ALA A 18 6.33 0.15 -9.62
N ALA A 19 6.71 1.00 -10.58
CA ALA A 19 7.38 2.27 -10.30
C ALA A 19 6.61 3.42 -10.95
N LEU A 20 6.42 4.48 -10.18
CA LEU A 20 5.70 5.69 -10.56
C LEU A 20 6.60 6.90 -10.33
N LYS A 21 6.65 7.80 -11.30
CA LYS A 21 7.36 9.08 -11.21
C LYS A 21 6.44 10.20 -11.64
N ARG A 22 6.19 11.14 -10.73
CA ARG A 22 5.48 12.41 -11.01
C ARG A 22 6.47 13.55 -11.08
N ILE A 23 6.42 14.30 -12.17
CA ILE A 23 7.32 15.41 -12.44
C ILE A 23 6.53 16.66 -12.88
N PRO A 24 7.00 17.87 -12.53
CA PRO A 24 6.42 19.11 -13.05
C PRO A 24 6.50 19.18 -14.58
N ALA A 25 5.47 19.74 -15.21
CA ALA A 25 5.43 19.98 -16.65
C ALA A 25 6.65 20.75 -17.17
N SER A 26 7.16 21.69 -16.36
CA SER A 26 8.38 22.46 -16.64
C SER A 26 9.66 21.61 -16.73
N SER A 27 9.66 20.37 -16.25
CA SER A 27 10.81 19.45 -16.22
C SER A 27 10.78 18.36 -17.31
N LEU A 28 9.73 18.30 -18.12
CA LEU A 28 9.60 17.38 -19.26
C LEU A 28 10.60 17.51 -20.42
N PRO A 29 11.32 18.63 -20.65
CA PRO A 29 12.25 18.71 -21.78
C PRO A 29 13.41 17.71 -21.72
N SER A 30 13.63 17.03 -20.58
CA SER A 30 14.63 15.97 -20.41
C SER A 30 14.02 14.56 -20.56
N THR A 31 14.76 13.63 -21.16
CA THR A 31 14.39 12.20 -21.20
C THR A 31 14.13 11.67 -19.78
N VAL A 32 12.90 11.21 -19.52
CA VAL A 32 12.52 10.60 -18.24
C VAL A 32 12.70 9.10 -18.35
N ASN A 33 13.75 8.56 -17.73
CA ASN A 33 13.95 7.12 -17.64
C ASN A 33 13.37 6.61 -16.31
N ILE A 34 12.50 5.62 -16.38
CA ILE A 34 11.98 4.88 -15.23
C ILE A 34 12.24 3.41 -15.47
N SER A 35 13.11 2.82 -14.66
CA SER A 35 13.40 1.39 -14.74
C SER A 35 12.28 0.61 -14.05
N ALA A 36 11.99 -0.59 -14.58
CA ALA A 36 11.18 -1.54 -13.83
C ALA A 36 11.93 -1.90 -12.54
N PRO A 37 11.30 -1.77 -11.35
CA PRO A 37 11.98 -2.03 -10.10
C PRO A 37 12.08 -3.55 -9.89
N SER A 38 13.22 -4.02 -9.36
CA SER A 38 13.47 -5.44 -9.07
C SER A 38 13.20 -5.72 -7.59
N LEU A 39 11.96 -5.50 -7.17
CA LEU A 39 11.57 -5.60 -5.77
C LEU A 39 11.33 -7.04 -5.34
N ALA A 40 11.54 -7.31 -4.06
CA ALA A 40 11.18 -8.58 -3.43
C ALA A 40 10.32 -8.31 -2.19
N PHE A 41 9.13 -8.91 -2.16
CA PHE A 41 8.20 -8.85 -1.04
C PHE A 41 7.30 -10.09 -1.10
N SER A 42 7.30 -10.89 -0.04
CA SER A 42 6.56 -12.16 0.00
C SER A 42 5.92 -12.38 1.37
N PRO A 43 4.97 -11.52 1.77
CA PRO A 43 4.24 -11.66 3.00
C PRO A 43 3.30 -12.87 2.93
N THR A 44 2.92 -13.35 4.11
CA THR A 44 1.92 -14.41 4.25
C THR A 44 0.85 -13.98 5.25
N VAL A 45 -0.34 -14.55 5.07
CA VAL A 45 -1.45 -14.39 6.00
C VAL A 45 -1.94 -15.79 6.37
N PRO A 46 -1.55 -16.33 7.54
CA PRO A 46 -2.12 -17.57 8.04
C PRO A 46 -3.62 -17.41 8.33
N THR A 47 -4.38 -18.49 8.15
CA THR A 47 -5.79 -18.51 8.53
C THR A 47 -5.94 -18.19 10.02
N PRO A 48 -6.70 -17.15 10.39
CA PRO A 48 -6.89 -16.77 11.80
C PRO A 48 -7.79 -17.78 12.53
N GLY A 49 -7.82 -17.69 13.86
CA GLY A 49 -8.84 -18.38 14.65
C GLY A 49 -10.26 -17.82 14.41
N ALA A 50 -11.29 -18.60 14.73
CA ALA A 50 -12.69 -18.22 14.52
C ALA A 50 -13.00 -16.84 15.13
N GLY A 51 -13.58 -15.96 14.30
CA GLY A 51 -13.97 -14.62 14.71
C GLY A 51 -12.84 -13.61 14.90
N ASN A 52 -11.58 -13.97 14.61
CA ASN A 52 -10.42 -13.08 14.68
C ASN A 52 -10.08 -12.48 13.31
N LEU A 53 -9.45 -11.31 13.33
CA LEU A 53 -8.78 -10.74 12.17
C LEU A 53 -7.39 -11.37 11.96
N PRO A 54 -6.88 -11.38 10.72
CA PRO A 54 -5.60 -11.99 10.40
C PRO A 54 -4.40 -11.19 10.92
N THR A 55 -3.25 -11.86 10.94
CA THR A 55 -1.94 -11.25 11.11
C THR A 55 -1.15 -11.39 9.82
N PHE A 56 -0.69 -10.27 9.28
CA PHE A 56 0.26 -10.27 8.17
C PHE A 56 1.65 -10.58 8.72
N GLN A 57 2.34 -11.52 8.09
CA GLN A 57 3.70 -11.96 8.44
C GLN A 57 4.64 -11.74 7.26
N GLY A 58 5.94 -11.66 7.53
CA GLY A 58 6.94 -11.45 6.47
C GLY A 58 6.86 -10.05 5.85
N LEU A 59 6.41 -9.05 6.61
CA LEU A 59 6.43 -7.64 6.23
C LEU A 59 7.87 -7.12 6.20
N SER A 60 8.57 -7.43 5.10
CA SER A 60 9.93 -7.00 4.80
C SER A 60 10.08 -6.95 3.29
N ALA A 61 10.60 -5.84 2.78
CA ALA A 61 10.78 -5.65 1.35
C ALA A 61 12.17 -5.09 1.05
N SER A 62 12.72 -5.50 -0.09
CA SER A 62 14.04 -5.09 -0.56
C SER A 62 14.05 -4.86 -2.08
N GLY A 63 15.17 -4.37 -2.61
CA GLY A 63 15.34 -4.13 -4.05
C GLY A 63 14.87 -2.76 -4.53
N PHE A 64 14.58 -1.83 -3.61
CA PHE A 64 14.25 -0.44 -3.96
C PHE A 64 15.43 0.26 -4.64
N SER A 65 15.14 1.10 -5.63
CA SER A 65 16.15 1.88 -6.34
C SER A 65 16.86 2.86 -5.40
N GLY A 66 18.11 3.21 -5.75
CA GLY A 66 18.91 4.16 -4.97
C GLY A 66 18.18 5.50 -4.74
N GLY A 67 18.07 5.90 -3.47
CA GLY A 67 17.33 7.11 -3.06
C GLY A 67 15.85 6.88 -2.70
N ILE A 68 15.31 5.70 -3.00
CA ILE A 68 13.99 5.26 -2.56
C ILE A 68 14.15 4.41 -1.31
N ASN A 69 13.45 4.81 -0.24
CA ASN A 69 13.43 4.05 1.01
C ASN A 69 12.04 3.49 1.24
N LEU A 70 11.98 2.25 1.74
CA LEU A 70 10.75 1.66 2.27
C LEU A 70 10.16 2.60 3.33
N ARG A 71 8.89 2.94 3.18
CA ARG A 71 8.15 3.80 4.11
C ARG A 71 7.11 3.04 4.92
N GLY A 72 6.59 1.96 4.36
CA GLY A 72 5.57 1.18 5.02
C GLY A 72 4.87 0.23 4.07
N TYR A 73 3.69 -0.19 4.50
CA TYR A 73 2.90 -1.21 3.85
C TYR A 73 1.45 -0.76 3.76
N LEU A 74 0.84 -1.00 2.62
CA LEU A 74 -0.61 -0.96 2.47
C LEU A 74 -1.13 -2.38 2.62
N LEU A 75 -1.95 -2.62 3.64
CA LEU A 75 -2.54 -3.93 3.94
C LEU A 75 -4.04 -3.83 3.73
N VAL A 76 -4.59 -4.69 2.88
CA VAL A 76 -6.01 -4.72 2.55
C VAL A 76 -6.57 -6.10 2.84
N LEU A 77 -7.73 -6.12 3.48
CA LEU A 77 -8.54 -7.31 3.69
C LEU A 77 -9.92 -7.05 3.10
N ASN A 78 -10.45 -7.96 2.30
CA ASN A 78 -11.78 -7.82 1.70
C ASN A 78 -12.55 -9.14 1.77
N TRP A 79 -13.86 -9.06 1.98
CA TRP A 79 -14.75 -10.22 2.10
C TRP A 79 -16.13 -9.90 1.50
N PRO A 80 -17.07 -10.86 1.43
CA PRO A 80 -18.38 -10.65 0.80
C PRO A 80 -19.12 -9.41 1.33
N MET A 81 -20.04 -8.88 0.51
CA MET A 81 -20.81 -7.65 0.77
C MET A 81 -20.01 -6.34 0.65
N GLY A 82 -18.86 -6.35 -0.03
CA GLY A 82 -18.10 -5.13 -0.33
C GLY A 82 -17.42 -4.52 0.90
N SER A 83 -17.29 -5.28 1.98
CA SER A 83 -16.60 -4.84 3.19
C SER A 83 -15.10 -5.03 3.03
N ALA A 84 -14.34 -4.01 3.43
CA ALA A 84 -12.90 -4.05 3.38
C ALA A 84 -12.27 -3.30 4.55
N TRP A 85 -11.14 -3.82 5.02
CA TRP A 85 -10.19 -3.13 5.88
C TRP A 85 -9.01 -2.68 5.04
N GLN A 86 -8.59 -1.43 5.23
CA GLN A 86 -7.37 -0.89 4.64
C GLN A 86 -6.53 -0.24 5.73
N HIS A 87 -5.29 -0.68 5.86
CA HIS A 87 -4.33 -0.20 6.84
C HIS A 87 -3.07 0.28 6.14
N PHE A 88 -2.67 1.51 6.43
CA PHE A 88 -1.34 1.98 6.09
C PHE A 88 -0.46 1.87 7.34
N VAL A 89 0.53 1.00 7.30
CA VAL A 89 1.41 0.71 8.43
C VAL A 89 2.80 1.21 8.07
N SER A 90 3.29 2.23 8.78
CA SER A 90 4.67 2.71 8.56
C SER A 90 5.69 1.68 9.06
N GLN A 91 6.88 1.67 8.47
CA GLN A 91 7.96 0.79 8.93
C GLN A 91 8.29 1.03 10.41
N GLY A 92 8.23 2.30 10.86
CA GLY A 92 8.45 2.66 12.27
C GLY A 92 7.37 2.14 13.22
N ALA A 93 6.11 2.04 12.76
CA ALA A 93 5.01 1.52 13.57
C ALA A 93 5.16 0.02 13.89
N LEU A 94 5.95 -0.73 13.12
CA LEU A 94 6.25 -2.13 13.40
C LEU A 94 7.27 -2.32 14.53
N GLY A 95 8.01 -1.28 14.94
CA GLY A 95 8.97 -1.37 16.03
C GLY A 95 10.07 -2.43 15.83
N GLY A 96 10.43 -2.73 14.57
CA GLY A 96 11.39 -3.78 14.21
C GLY A 96 10.78 -5.17 13.98
N SER A 97 9.47 -5.34 14.21
CA SER A 97 8.73 -6.56 13.83
C SER A 97 8.58 -6.66 12.31
N THR A 98 8.41 -7.89 11.81
CA THR A 98 7.98 -8.19 10.44
C THR A 98 6.55 -8.70 10.39
N SER A 99 5.80 -8.54 11.48
CA SER A 99 4.41 -8.97 11.60
C SER A 99 3.52 -7.85 12.11
N TYR A 100 2.29 -7.80 11.60
CA TYR A 100 1.27 -6.85 11.99
C TYR A 100 -0.10 -7.53 12.08
N SER A 101 -0.64 -7.62 13.30
CA SER A 101 -2.01 -8.04 13.53
C SER A 101 -2.95 -6.89 13.22
N LEU A 102 -3.96 -7.13 12.38
CA LEU A 102 -4.98 -6.11 12.14
C LEU A 102 -5.73 -5.85 13.46
N PRO A 103 -5.87 -4.57 13.87
CA PRO A 103 -6.57 -4.23 15.10
C PRO A 103 -8.05 -4.57 14.96
N ASP A 104 -8.65 -5.14 16.01
CA ASP A 104 -10.08 -5.43 16.06
C ASP A 104 -10.89 -4.16 16.40
N PRO A 105 -11.67 -3.62 15.45
CA PRO A 105 -12.44 -2.39 15.67
C PRO A 105 -13.83 -2.66 16.22
N THR A 106 -14.21 -3.92 16.49
CA THR A 106 -15.55 -4.27 16.95
C THR A 106 -15.89 -3.68 18.32
N ALA A 107 -14.90 -3.23 19.09
CA ALA A 107 -15.08 -2.46 20.32
C ALA A 107 -15.59 -1.02 20.05
N VAL A 108 -15.49 -0.51 18.83
CA VAL A 108 -16.00 0.81 18.43
C VAL A 108 -17.48 0.70 18.09
N ALA A 109 -18.30 1.51 18.74
CA ALA A 109 -19.74 1.57 18.48
C ALA A 109 -20.02 1.84 16.99
N GLY A 110 -20.85 1.00 16.37
CA GLY A 110 -21.16 1.06 14.93
C GLY A 110 -20.25 0.21 14.03
N LEU A 111 -19.16 -0.37 14.55
CA LEU A 111 -18.25 -1.26 13.81
C LEU A 111 -18.29 -2.72 14.31
N THR A 112 -19.23 -3.07 15.19
CA THR A 112 -19.35 -4.38 15.86
C THR A 112 -19.52 -5.56 14.91
N ALA A 113 -20.04 -5.34 13.70
CA ALA A 113 -20.26 -6.38 12.69
C ALA A 113 -19.21 -6.36 11.56
N LEU A 114 -18.20 -5.49 11.62
CA LEU A 114 -17.29 -5.26 10.50
C LEU A 114 -16.09 -6.22 10.51
N LYS A 115 -16.38 -7.53 10.50
CA LYS A 115 -15.38 -8.60 10.36
C LYS A 115 -15.91 -9.78 9.54
N PRO A 116 -15.04 -10.59 8.93
CA PRO A 116 -15.45 -11.83 8.29
C PRO A 116 -16.10 -12.79 9.27
N THR A 117 -17.15 -13.48 8.81
CA THR A 117 -17.89 -14.52 9.51
C THR A 117 -17.49 -15.91 9.02
N SER A 118 -17.74 -16.96 9.81
CA SER A 118 -17.38 -18.34 9.44
C SER A 118 -17.99 -18.71 8.08
N GLY A 119 -17.16 -19.27 7.20
CA GLY A 119 -17.50 -19.61 5.82
C GLY A 119 -17.23 -18.49 4.80
N ASP A 120 -16.95 -17.25 5.24
CA ASP A 120 -16.59 -16.17 4.33
C ASP A 120 -15.25 -16.48 3.64
N THR A 121 -15.21 -16.28 2.32
CA THR A 121 -13.95 -16.23 1.57
C THR A 121 -13.34 -14.85 1.73
N VAL A 122 -12.20 -14.77 2.38
CA VAL A 122 -11.48 -13.52 2.63
C VAL A 122 -10.30 -13.44 1.67
N SER A 123 -10.23 -12.37 0.89
CA SER A 123 -9.02 -12.04 0.13
C SER A 123 -8.19 -11.03 0.90
N TRP A 124 -6.88 -11.14 0.77
CA TRP A 124 -5.94 -10.18 1.33
C TRP A 124 -4.98 -9.71 0.25
N GLN A 125 -4.56 -8.47 0.39
CA GLN A 125 -3.53 -7.86 -0.44
C GLN A 125 -2.57 -7.11 0.49
N ALA A 126 -1.30 -7.13 0.14
CA ALA A 126 -0.28 -6.35 0.81
C ALA A 126 0.58 -5.70 -0.26
N ALA A 127 0.96 -4.44 -0.06
CA ALA A 127 1.95 -3.78 -0.88
C ALA A 127 3.02 -3.15 -0.01
N ALA A 128 4.30 -3.42 -0.29
CA ALA A 128 5.40 -2.67 0.26
C ALA A 128 5.61 -1.39 -0.53
N LEU A 129 5.81 -0.26 0.16
CA LEU A 129 5.80 1.07 -0.46
C LEU A 129 7.10 1.81 -0.16
N GLY A 130 7.84 2.15 -1.21
CA GLY A 130 9.02 3.00 -1.15
C GLY A 130 8.76 4.35 -1.79
N THR A 131 9.32 5.42 -1.23
CA THR A 131 9.30 6.75 -1.87
C THR A 131 10.50 7.63 -1.51
N ASN A 132 10.83 8.56 -2.40
CA ASN A 132 11.78 9.64 -2.15
C ASN A 132 11.24 10.76 -1.24
N LYS A 133 9.96 10.72 -0.84
CA LYS A 133 9.35 11.70 0.07
C LYS A 133 9.18 11.17 1.50
N PRO A 134 9.23 12.04 2.52
CA PRO A 134 8.75 11.71 3.85
C PRO A 134 7.27 11.34 3.83
N LEU A 135 6.87 10.41 4.70
CA LEU A 135 5.46 10.04 4.85
C LEU A 135 4.59 11.23 5.28
N SER A 136 5.12 12.17 6.07
CA SER A 136 4.40 13.40 6.44
C SER A 136 3.94 14.20 5.24
N ASP A 137 4.79 14.34 4.22
CA ASP A 137 4.49 15.12 3.01
C ASP A 137 3.43 14.40 2.18
N LEU A 138 3.58 13.07 2.07
CA LEU A 138 2.58 12.19 1.48
C LEU A 138 1.28 12.13 2.27
N LEU A 139 1.24 12.50 3.55
CA LEU A 139 0.01 12.54 4.35
C LEU A 139 -0.58 13.94 4.46
N ALA A 140 0.17 14.98 4.12
CA ALA A 140 -0.28 16.37 4.05
C ALA A 140 -0.83 16.80 2.67
N ALA A 141 -0.34 16.24 1.56
CA ALA A 141 -0.72 16.72 0.22
C ALA A 141 -2.19 16.43 -0.16
N ARG A 142 -2.91 17.37 -0.76
CA ARG A 142 -4.35 17.22 -1.06
C ARG A 142 -4.59 16.91 -2.55
N PRO A 143 -5.75 16.30 -2.92
CA PRO A 143 -6.87 15.86 -2.08
C PRO A 143 -6.54 14.64 -1.20
N ILE A 144 -7.36 14.40 -0.17
CA ILE A 144 -7.27 13.18 0.65
C ILE A 144 -7.84 12.03 -0.20
N PRO A 145 -7.08 10.96 -0.43
CA PRO A 145 -7.51 9.81 -1.23
C PRO A 145 -8.82 9.20 -0.72
N GLN A 146 -9.72 8.86 -1.64
CA GLN A 146 -11.01 8.23 -1.33
C GLN A 146 -11.08 6.76 -1.75
N GLY A 147 -9.98 6.20 -2.26
CA GLY A 147 -9.94 4.88 -2.90
C GLY A 147 -9.15 3.81 -2.16
N ILE A 148 -9.34 2.57 -2.63
CA ILE A 148 -8.55 1.38 -2.31
C ILE A 148 -7.34 1.28 -3.26
N GLY A 149 -6.15 0.99 -2.75
CA GLY A 149 -4.92 0.81 -3.55
C GLY A 149 -3.88 1.94 -3.45
N PHE A 150 -3.02 2.08 -4.47
CA PHE A 150 -1.96 3.12 -4.50
C PHE A 150 -2.49 4.55 -4.62
N ASP A 151 -3.79 4.74 -4.79
CA ASP A 151 -4.47 6.04 -4.78
C ASP A 151 -4.21 6.82 -3.47
N LEU A 152 -3.87 6.12 -2.37
CA LEU A 152 -3.43 6.76 -1.13
C LEU A 152 -2.24 7.73 -1.34
N LEU A 153 -1.45 7.45 -2.37
CA LEU A 153 -0.25 8.17 -2.77
C LEU A 153 -0.52 9.12 -3.95
N ASP A 154 -1.76 9.17 -4.46
CA ASP A 154 -2.21 10.03 -5.56
C ASP A 154 -2.47 11.47 -5.10
N ARG A 155 -1.39 12.14 -4.73
CA ARG A 155 -1.39 13.55 -4.34
C ARG A 155 -0.67 14.37 -5.40
N ARG A 156 -1.08 15.64 -5.57
CA ARG A 156 -0.48 16.61 -6.49
C ARG A 156 0.93 17.05 -6.04
N LEU A 157 1.82 16.10 -5.84
CA LEU A 157 3.20 16.31 -5.43
C LEU A 157 4.12 15.59 -6.43
N ALA A 158 5.20 16.26 -6.84
CA ALA A 158 6.29 15.59 -7.54
C ALA A 158 6.94 14.56 -6.60
N LEU A 159 6.94 13.29 -7.01
CA LEU A 159 7.40 12.17 -6.19
C LEU A 159 7.84 11.00 -7.06
N GLU A 160 8.70 10.16 -6.49
CA GLU A 160 9.01 8.84 -7.00
C GLU A 160 8.49 7.82 -5.99
N LEU A 161 7.82 6.79 -6.52
CA LEU A 161 7.23 5.71 -5.76
C LEU A 161 7.62 4.39 -6.40
N GLU A 162 7.97 3.43 -5.57
CA GLU A 162 8.12 2.03 -5.97
C GLU A 162 7.26 1.17 -5.05
N ALA A 163 6.66 0.14 -5.62
CA ALA A 163 5.81 -0.76 -4.86
C ALA A 163 5.91 -2.20 -5.34
N GLU A 164 5.84 -3.12 -4.39
CA GLU A 164 5.72 -4.56 -4.66
C GLU A 164 4.46 -5.09 -4.00
N GLY A 165 3.59 -5.71 -4.80
CA GLY A 165 2.35 -6.30 -4.35
C GLY A 165 2.44 -7.80 -4.07
N ALA A 166 1.67 -8.28 -3.12
CA ALA A 166 1.40 -9.68 -2.88
C ALA A 166 -0.05 -9.86 -2.45
N GLY A 167 -0.61 -11.05 -2.66
CA GLY A 167 -2.00 -11.33 -2.32
C GLY A 167 -2.28 -12.81 -2.18
N GLY A 168 -3.45 -13.11 -1.62
CA GLY A 168 -3.93 -14.46 -1.44
C GLY A 168 -5.35 -14.47 -0.88
N SER A 169 -5.79 -15.65 -0.44
CA SER A 169 -7.10 -15.82 0.18
C SER A 169 -7.11 -16.93 1.22
N TYR A 170 -8.09 -16.90 2.11
CA TYR A 170 -8.40 -17.97 3.05
C TYR A 170 -9.91 -18.01 3.31
N THR A 171 -10.40 -19.15 3.78
CA THR A 171 -11.78 -19.27 4.29
C THR A 171 -11.77 -19.03 5.79
N GLN A 172 -12.63 -18.14 6.27
CA GLN A 172 -12.79 -17.89 7.69
C GLN A 172 -13.36 -19.16 8.37
N PRO A 173 -12.69 -19.69 9.42
CA PRO A 173 -13.15 -20.89 10.11
C PRO A 173 -14.41 -20.62 10.95
#